data_AF-A0A1I3U7I7-F1
#
_entry.id   AF-A0A1I3U7I7-F1
#
_cell.length_a   1.000
_cell.length_b   1.000
_cell.length_c   1.000
_cell.angle_alpha   90.00
_cell.angle_beta   90.00
_cell.angle_gamma   90.00
#
_symmetry.space_group_name_H-M   'P 1'
#
loop_
_entity.id
_entity.type
_entity.pdbx_description
1 polymer ?
#
loop_
_entity_poly.entity_id
_entity_poly.type
_entity_poly.pdbx_seq_one_letter_code
_entity_poly.pdbx_strand_id
1 'polypeptide(L)'
;MFYRLITLIGGLVFVVALFALLWFFCKKFLQARGVTEQVNDKAMVLATWTFAGIAVGLVFAVVGAFVLGPWAFYRTVRGHDMALSDAAAVWWGLGIVALSLGLTGAGFFGFLMLVGAY
;
A
#
# COMPACT_ATOMS: atom_id res chain seq x y z
N MET A 1 20.56 -22.58 -9.51
CA MET A 1 19.44 -22.48 -8.57
C MET A 1 19.57 -21.33 -7.57
N PHE A 2 20.78 -21.04 -7.04
CA PHE A 2 21.02 -19.96 -6.06
C PHE A 2 20.51 -18.56 -6.50
N TYR A 3 20.70 -18.20 -7.78
CA TYR A 3 20.16 -16.95 -8.34
C TYR A 3 18.64 -16.82 -8.21
N ARG A 4 17.88 -17.89 -8.48
CA ARG A 4 16.41 -17.89 -8.36
C ARG A 4 15.97 -17.65 -6.91
N LEU A 5 16.72 -18.19 -5.94
CA LEU A 5 16.43 -18.00 -4.51
C LEU A 5 16.66 -16.55 -4.09
N ILE A 6 17.75 -15.92 -4.54
CA ILE A 6 18.06 -14.51 -4.26
C ILE A 6 16.98 -13.59 -4.84
N THR A 7 16.56 -13.82 -6.09
CA THR A 7 15.48 -13.03 -6.71
C THR A 7 14.17 -13.17 -5.95
N LEU A 8 13.85 -14.38 -5.47
CA LEU A 8 12.64 -14.64 -4.68
C LEU A 8 12.68 -13.90 -3.34
N ILE A 9 13.81 -13.98 -2.63
CA ILE A 9 14.01 -13.28 -1.35
C ILE A 9 13.95 -11.78 -1.55
N GLY A 10 14.62 -11.25 -2.59
CA GLY A 10 14.58 -9.83 -2.92
C GLY A 10 13.15 -9.36 -3.19
N GLY A 11 12.41 -10.05 -4.06
CA GLY A 11 11.01 -9.74 -4.34
C GLY A 11 10.13 -9.78 -3.09
N LEU A 12 10.31 -10.79 -2.23
CA LEU A 12 9.58 -10.91 -0.98
C LEU A 12 9.86 -9.74 -0.03
N VAL A 13 11.11 -9.30 0.08
CA VAL A 13 11.48 -8.13 0.90
C VAL A 13 10.75 -6.88 0.42
N PHE A 14 10.65 -6.64 -0.90
CA PHE A 14 9.92 -5.49 -1.43
C PHE A 14 8.40 -5.58 -1.19
N VAL A 15 7.83 -6.78 -1.24
CA VAL A 15 6.40 -6.98 -0.92
C VAL A 15 6.14 -6.68 0.56
N VAL A 16 6.98 -7.19 1.46
CA VAL A 16 6.88 -6.91 2.91
C VAL A 16 7.06 -5.42 3.17
N ALA A 17 8.01 -4.76 2.51
CA ALA A 17 8.23 -3.33 2.63
C ALA A 17 7.01 -2.51 2.14
N LEU A 18 6.43 -2.88 1.00
CA LEU A 18 5.21 -2.23 0.47
C LEU A 18 4.05 -2.37 1.46
N PHE A 19 3.83 -3.57 1.99
CA PHE A 19 2.78 -3.82 2.98
C PHE A 19 3.00 -3.00 4.26
N ALA A 20 4.24 -2.94 4.76
CA ALA A 20 4.60 -2.16 5.93
C ALA A 20 4.38 -0.66 5.71
N LEU A 21 4.70 -0.14 4.53
CA LEU A 21 4.42 1.25 4.14
C LEU A 21 2.92 1.53 4.12
N LEU A 22 2.12 0.68 3.48
CA LEU A 22 0.67 0.82 3.46
C LEU A 22 0.09 0.84 4.86
N TRP A 23 0.51 -0.10 5.72
CA TRP A 23 0.11 -0.13 7.12
C TRP A 23 0.49 1.15 7.88
N PHE A 24 1.73 1.61 7.72
CA PHE A 24 2.21 2.83 8.36
C PHE A 24 1.40 4.06 7.93
N PHE A 25 1.14 4.22 6.63
CA PHE A 25 0.36 5.34 6.12
C PHE A 25 -1.12 5.25 6.52
N CYS A 26 -1.73 4.06 6.49
CA CYS A 26 -3.10 3.84 6.98
C CYS A 26 -3.21 4.18 8.47
N LYS A 27 -2.22 3.77 9.28
CA LYS A 27 -2.16 4.11 10.70
C LYS A 27 -2.04 5.62 10.91
N LYS A 28 -1.15 6.31 10.17
CA LYS A 28 -1.01 7.76 10.25
C LYS A 28 -2.28 8.50 9.83
N PHE A 29 -2.96 8.01 8.79
CA PHE A 29 -4.25 8.53 8.35
C PHE A 29 -5.31 8.43 9.47
N LEU A 30 -5.44 7.26 10.12
CA LEU A 30 -6.38 7.06 11.22
C LEU A 30 -6.05 7.97 12.43
N GLN A 31 -4.76 8.07 12.78
CA GLN A 31 -4.29 8.95 13.87
C GLN A 31 -4.59 10.43 13.59
N ALA A 32 -4.37 10.89 12.35
CA ALA A 32 -4.64 12.27 11.94
C ALA A 32 -6.14 12.62 11.99
N ARG A 33 -7.02 11.61 12.03
CA ARG A 33 -8.48 11.76 12.14
C ARG A 33 -9.02 11.53 13.55
N GLY A 34 -8.13 11.44 14.55
CA GLY A 34 -8.52 11.30 15.95
C GLY A 34 -8.98 9.91 16.35
N VAL A 35 -8.78 8.89 15.50
CA VAL A 35 -8.99 7.49 15.89
C VAL A 35 -7.86 7.12 16.84
N THR A 36 -8.17 6.89 18.11
CA THR A 36 -7.22 6.47 19.16
C THR A 36 -7.48 5.05 19.64
N GLU A 37 -8.68 4.53 19.42
CA GLU A 37 -9.10 3.20 19.83
C GLU A 37 -8.82 2.16 18.74
N GLN A 38 -8.14 1.06 19.10
CA GLN A 38 -7.84 -0.08 18.21
C GLN A 38 -7.18 0.32 16.87
N VAL A 39 -6.38 1.40 16.87
CA VAL A 39 -5.80 1.98 15.65
C VAL A 39 -4.94 0.98 14.88
N ASN A 40 -4.17 0.15 15.58
CA ASN A 40 -3.33 -0.85 14.94
C ASN A 40 -4.17 -1.89 14.18
N ASP A 41 -5.24 -2.39 14.79
CA ASP A 41 -6.10 -3.41 14.19
C ASP A 41 -6.87 -2.83 13.00
N LYS A 42 -7.46 -1.64 13.17
CA LYS A 42 -8.14 -0.92 12.08
C LYS A 42 -7.17 -0.61 10.93
N ALA A 43 -5.96 -0.14 11.22
CA ALA A 43 -4.93 0.10 10.22
C ALA A 43 -4.52 -1.19 9.49
N MET A 44 -4.43 -2.31 10.22
CA MET A 44 -4.06 -3.61 9.64
C MET A 44 -5.14 -4.11 8.67
N VAL A 45 -6.42 -3.99 9.05
CA VAL A 45 -7.54 -4.31 8.15
C VAL A 45 -7.51 -3.40 6.92
N LEU A 46 -7.35 -2.09 7.10
CA LEU A 46 -7.28 -1.11 6.01
C LEU A 46 -6.14 -1.42 5.04
N ALA A 47 -4.95 -1.69 5.57
CA ALA A 47 -3.77 -2.01 4.79
C ALA A 47 -3.91 -3.34 4.04
N THR A 48 -4.51 -4.36 4.67
CA THR A 48 -4.74 -5.67 4.04
C THR A 48 -5.66 -5.55 2.83
N TRP A 49 -6.80 -4.87 2.96
CA TRP A 49 -7.72 -4.66 1.84
C TRP A 49 -7.12 -3.78 0.75
N THR A 50 -6.39 -2.73 1.13
CA THR A 50 -5.70 -1.86 0.16
C THR A 50 -4.63 -2.63 -0.61
N PHE A 51 -3.83 -3.43 0.09
CA PHE A 51 -2.81 -4.30 -0.51
C PHE A 51 -3.43 -5.34 -1.43
N ALA A 52 -4.54 -5.97 -1.04
CA ALA A 52 -5.28 -6.88 -1.90
C ALA A 52 -5.78 -6.18 -3.17
N GLY A 53 -6.31 -4.96 -3.05
CA GLY A 53 -6.70 -4.12 -4.19
C GLY A 53 -5.54 -3.83 -5.13
N ILE A 54 -4.37 -3.48 -4.58
CA ILE A 54 -3.14 -3.27 -5.37
C ILE A 54 -2.72 -4.57 -6.07
N ALA A 55 -2.67 -5.69 -5.35
CA ALA A 55 -2.22 -6.98 -5.87
C ALA A 55 -3.12 -7.46 -7.02
N VAL A 56 -4.45 -7.41 -6.83
CA VAL A 56 -5.42 -7.74 -7.89
C VAL A 56 -5.29 -6.75 -9.04
N GLY A 57 -5.15 -5.45 -8.75
CA GLY A 57 -4.96 -4.41 -9.75
C GLY A 57 -3.75 -4.68 -10.65
N LEU A 58 -2.60 -5.00 -10.04
CA LEU A 58 -1.36 -5.31 -10.75
C LEU A 58 -1.49 -6.52 -11.69
N VAL A 59 -2.32 -7.52 -11.35
CA VAL A 59 -2.56 -8.69 -12.22
C VAL A 59 -3.25 -8.27 -13.53
N PHE A 60 -4.14 -7.28 -13.49
CA PHE A 60 -4.83 -6.80 -14.69
C PHE A 60 -4.00 -5.80 -15.50
N ALA A 61 -3.44 -4.78 -14.82
CA ALA A 61 -2.56 -3.77 -15.40
C ALA A 61 -1.90 -2.96 -14.29
N VAL A 62 -0.72 -2.37 -14.54
CA VAL A 62 -0.06 -1.48 -13.57
C VAL A 62 -1.00 -0.35 -13.12
N VAL A 63 -1.78 0.22 -14.04
CA VAL A 63 -2.79 1.25 -13.74
C VAL A 63 -3.91 0.73 -12.82
N GLY A 64 -4.23 -0.55 -12.91
CA GLY A 64 -5.25 -1.21 -12.08
C GLY A 64 -4.96 -1.09 -10.59
N ALA A 65 -3.68 -1.06 -10.18
CA ALA A 65 -3.29 -0.86 -8.80
C ALA A 65 -3.72 0.50 -8.24
N PHE A 66 -3.66 1.54 -9.07
CA PHE A 66 -4.04 2.92 -8.72
C PHE A 66 -5.55 3.15 -8.74
N VAL A 67 -6.33 2.20 -9.26
CA VAL A 67 -7.80 2.24 -9.23
C VAL A 67 -8.32 1.34 -8.11
N LEU A 68 -7.94 0.06 -8.11
CA LEU A 68 -8.44 -0.94 -7.17
C LEU A 68 -7.88 -0.77 -5.76
N GLY A 69 -6.64 -0.32 -5.61
CA GLY A 69 -6.06 0.00 -4.30
C GLY A 69 -6.84 1.09 -3.56
N PRO A 70 -7.00 2.29 -4.15
CA PRO A 70 -7.77 3.37 -3.53
C PRO A 70 -9.25 3.05 -3.35
N TRP A 71 -9.85 2.30 -4.29
CA TRP A 71 -11.22 1.85 -4.16
C TRP A 71 -11.42 0.88 -2.99
N ALA A 72 -10.49 -0.07 -2.81
CA ALA A 72 -10.52 -0.98 -1.65
C ALA A 72 -10.37 -0.20 -0.34
N PHE A 73 -9.42 0.72 -0.27
CA PHE A 73 -9.25 1.62 0.88
C PHE A 73 -10.55 2.38 1.20
N TYR A 74 -11.14 3.03 0.19
CA TYR A 74 -12.40 3.79 0.33
C TYR A 74 -13.51 2.92 0.91
N ARG A 75 -13.70 1.71 0.39
CA ARG A 75 -14.74 0.78 0.84
C ARG A 75 -14.51 0.36 2.29
N THR A 76 -13.27 0.14 2.70
CA THR A 76 -12.95 -0.25 4.08
C THR A 76 -13.13 0.92 5.05
N VAL A 77 -12.78 2.16 4.67
CA VAL A 77 -13.02 3.36 5.49
C VAL A 77 -14.53 3.63 5.65
N ARG A 78 -15.32 3.48 4.59
CA ARG A 78 -16.79 3.58 4.63
C ARG A 78 -17.42 2.59 5.61
N GLY A 79 -16.86 1.39 5.74
CA GLY A 79 -17.32 0.39 6.71
C GLY A 79 -17.00 0.71 8.18
N HIS A 80 -16.27 1.80 8.45
CA HIS A 80 -15.88 2.23 9.80
C HIS A 80 -16.63 3.51 10.26
N ASP A 81 -17.69 3.93 9.57
CA ASP A 81 -18.55 5.09 9.91
C ASP A 81 -17.78 6.39 10.23
N MET A 82 -16.67 6.62 9.52
CA MET A 82 -15.92 7.87 9.68
C MET A 82 -16.63 9.02 8.96
N ALA A 83 -16.78 10.16 9.63
CA ALA A 83 -17.30 11.40 9.03
C ALA A 83 -16.27 12.02 8.07
N LEU A 84 -16.12 11.42 6.89
CA LEU A 84 -15.21 11.85 5.84
C LEU A 84 -15.99 12.05 4.54
N SER A 85 -15.73 13.16 3.84
CA SER A 85 -16.32 13.35 2.51
C SER A 85 -15.79 12.31 1.53
N ASP A 86 -16.63 11.86 0.61
CA ASP A 86 -16.27 10.81 -0.36
C ASP A 86 -15.06 11.19 -1.21
N ALA A 87 -14.99 12.44 -1.65
CA ALA A 87 -13.86 12.97 -2.39
C ALA A 87 -12.57 12.90 -1.58
N ALA A 88 -12.60 13.27 -0.28
CA ALA A 88 -11.43 13.18 0.57
C ALA A 88 -10.97 11.74 0.77
N ALA A 89 -11.90 10.80 0.97
CA ALA A 89 -11.59 9.39 1.14
C ALA A 89 -10.86 8.80 -0.07
N VAL A 90 -11.31 9.14 -1.29
CA VAL A 90 -10.68 8.71 -2.54
C VAL A 90 -9.29 9.34 -2.71
N TRP A 91 -9.15 10.64 -2.46
CA TRP A 91 -7.86 11.33 -2.56
C TRP A 91 -6.83 10.80 -1.57
N TRP A 92 -7.24 10.49 -0.34
CA TRP A 92 -6.37 9.88 0.66
C TRP A 92 -5.97 8.46 0.27
N GLY A 93 -6.92 7.63 -0.19
CA GLY A 93 -6.62 6.30 -0.71
C GLY A 93 -5.61 6.35 -1.86
N LEU A 94 -5.82 7.25 -2.82
CA LEU A 94 -4.91 7.44 -3.95
C LEU A 94 -3.53 7.92 -3.50
N GLY A 95 -3.47 8.89 -2.59
CA GLY A 95 -2.23 9.40 -2.03
C GLY A 95 -1.42 8.32 -1.31
N ILE A 96 -2.06 7.50 -0.48
CA ILE A 96 -1.41 6.41 0.26
C ILE A 96 -0.85 5.36 -0.72
N VAL A 97 -1.66 4.95 -1.70
CA VAL A 97 -1.25 3.96 -2.71
C VAL A 97 -0.10 4.50 -3.56
N ALA A 98 -0.21 5.74 -4.06
CA ALA A 98 0.81 6.37 -4.89
C ALA A 98 2.12 6.57 -4.13
N LEU A 99 2.08 7.03 -2.87
CA LEU A 99 3.28 7.17 -2.05
C LEU A 99 3.93 5.82 -1.73
N SER A 100 3.12 4.81 -1.38
CA SER A 100 3.66 3.48 -1.04
C SER A 100 4.30 2.81 -2.25
N LEU A 101 3.60 2.79 -3.40
CA LEU A 101 4.14 2.24 -4.64
C LEU A 101 5.33 3.05 -5.16
N GLY A 102 5.27 4.39 -5.06
CA GLY A 102 6.36 5.27 -5.44
C GLY A 102 7.62 5.03 -4.61
N LEU A 103 7.50 4.92 -3.29
CA LEU A 103 8.63 4.64 -2.40
C LEU A 103 9.19 3.23 -2.62
N THR A 104 8.33 2.21 -2.75
CA THR A 104 8.78 0.85 -3.06
C THR A 104 9.46 0.78 -4.42
N GLY A 105 8.90 1.42 -5.44
CA GLY A 105 9.46 1.49 -6.79
C GLY A 105 10.80 2.23 -6.83
N ALA A 106 10.91 3.38 -6.15
CA ALA A 106 12.15 4.12 -6.02
C ALA A 106 13.21 3.33 -5.25
N GLY A 107 12.83 2.64 -4.17
CA GLY A 107 13.72 1.76 -3.41
C GLY A 107 14.21 0.58 -4.24
N PHE A 108 13.33 -0.02 -5.05
CA PHE A 108 13.70 -1.10 -5.98
C PHE A 108 14.66 -0.60 -7.05
N PHE A 109 14.38 0.56 -7.65
CA PHE A 109 15.25 1.18 -8.64
C PHE A 109 16.64 1.52 -8.06
N GLY A 110 16.69 2.10 -6.86
CA GLY A 110 17.95 2.35 -6.15
C GLY A 110 18.72 1.06 -5.86
N PHE A 111 18.04 -0.02 -5.48
CA PHE A 111 18.66 -1.33 -5.31
C PHE A 111 19.26 -1.87 -6.62
N LEU A 112 18.55 -1.75 -7.75
CA LEU A 112 19.07 -2.16 -9.05
C LEU A 112 20.34 -1.39 -9.43
N MET A 113 20.39 -0.08 -9.16
CA MET A 113 21.59 0.73 -9.37
C MET A 113 22.76 0.26 -8.49
N LEU A 114 22.52 -0.06 -7.21
CA LEU A 114 23.55 -0.55 -6.30
C LEU A 114 24.14 -1.90 -6.71
N VAL A 115 23.33 -2.76 -7.34
CA VAL A 115 23.76 -4.09 -7.81
C VAL A 115 24.33 -4.05 -9.24
N GLY A 116 24.35 -2.87 -9.89
CA GLY A 116 24.90 -2.70 -11.24
C GLY A 116 24.03 -3.30 -12.34
N ALA A 117 22.72 -3.41 -12.11
CA ALA A 117 21.75 -4.00 -13.02
C ALA A 117 21.04 -2.96 -13.93
N TYR A 118 21.57 -1.74 -14.03
CA TYR A 118 21.04 -0.63 -14.82
C TYR A 118 22.16 0.06 -15.62
#